data_AF-A0A0N1C572-F1
#
_entry.id   AF-A0A0N1C572-F1
#
_cell.length_a   1.000
_cell.length_b   1.000
_cell.length_c   1.000
_cell.angle_alpha   90.00
_cell.angle_beta   90.00
_cell.angle_gamma   90.00
#
_symmetry.space_group_name_H-M   'P 1'
#
loop_
_entity.id
_entity.type
_entity.pdbx_description
1 polymer ?
#
loop_
_entity_poly.entity_id
_entity_poly.type
_entity_poly.pdbx_seq_one_letter_code
_entity_poly.pdbx_strand_id
1 'polypeptide(L)'
;MPQAWAHRAGLVKLQENGTRLVHDAPQDWLAIMEAFARWCIAYDEGQTHVIATLFTDDASYMVTEGSSAAQVSLLGRDAIVAGVTRALLQKGD
;
A
#
# COMPACT_ATOMS: atom_id res chain seq x y z
N MET A 1 14.83 -3.36 -13.51
CA MET A 1 14.82 -3.49 -12.04
C MET A 1 15.51 -4.78 -11.62
N PRO A 2 16.56 -4.73 -10.79
CA PRO A 2 17.17 -5.96 -10.29
C PRO A 2 16.17 -6.74 -9.44
N GLN A 3 16.15 -8.06 -9.57
CA GLN A 3 15.33 -8.93 -8.73
C GLN A 3 15.67 -8.71 -7.25
N ALA A 4 14.65 -8.75 -6.39
CA ALA A 4 14.79 -8.57 -4.95
C ALA A 4 15.36 -7.21 -4.49
N TRP A 5 15.24 -6.15 -5.31
CA TRP A 5 15.76 -4.82 -4.98
C TRP A 5 15.25 -4.28 -3.62
N ALA A 6 13.95 -4.42 -3.32
CA ALA A 6 13.35 -3.89 -2.09
C ALA A 6 13.90 -4.59 -0.83
N HIS A 7 14.10 -5.90 -0.91
CA HIS A 7 14.78 -6.67 0.12
C HIS A 7 16.25 -6.26 0.27
N ARG A 8 16.98 -6.13 -0.86
CA ARG A 8 18.40 -5.73 -0.87
C ARG A 8 18.62 -4.32 -0.34
N ALA A 9 17.65 -3.43 -0.51
CA ALA A 9 17.64 -2.07 0.04
C ALA A 9 17.14 -1.99 1.49
N GLY A 10 16.77 -3.12 2.11
CA GLY A 10 16.26 -3.16 3.49
C GLY A 10 14.85 -2.59 3.68
N LEU A 11 14.11 -2.36 2.60
CA LEU A 11 12.76 -1.78 2.64
C LEU A 11 11.68 -2.82 2.98
N VAL A 12 11.91 -4.08 2.67
CA VAL A 12 10.99 -5.18 2.94
C VAL A 12 11.73 -6.36 3.55
N LYS A 13 11.17 -6.91 4.63
CA LYS A 13 11.59 -8.18 5.23
C LYS A 13 10.35 -9.05 5.42
N LEU A 14 10.22 -10.07 4.58
CA LEU A 14 9.15 -11.06 4.73
C LEU A 14 9.56 -12.12 5.75
N GLN A 15 8.60 -12.55 6.55
CA GLN A 15 8.74 -13.74 7.39
C GLN A 15 8.42 -15.00 6.57
N GLU A 16 8.86 -16.16 7.05
CA GLU A 16 8.48 -17.44 6.45
C GLU A 16 6.97 -17.64 6.52
N ASN A 17 6.40 -18.33 5.53
CA ASN A 17 4.99 -18.68 5.54
C ASN A 17 4.66 -19.52 6.78
N GLY A 18 3.57 -19.18 7.47
CA GLY A 18 3.20 -19.83 8.74
C GLY A 18 3.88 -19.24 9.98
N THR A 19 4.77 -18.24 9.82
CA THR A 19 5.23 -17.44 10.97
C THR A 19 4.03 -16.69 11.53
N ARG A 20 3.65 -17.02 12.76
CA ARG A 20 2.51 -16.39 13.43
C ARG A 20 2.95 -15.01 13.91
N LEU A 21 2.34 -13.97 13.36
CA LEU A 21 2.38 -12.64 13.99
C LEU A 21 1.76 -12.78 15.37
N VAL A 22 2.49 -12.39 16.40
CA VAL A 22 1.99 -12.32 17.77
C VAL A 22 1.06 -11.12 17.83
N HIS A 23 -0.12 -11.24 17.22
CA HIS A 23 -1.20 -10.28 17.40
C HIS A 23 -2.13 -10.79 18.47
N ASP A 24 -2.53 -9.87 19.33
CA ASP A 24 -3.28 -10.17 20.54
C ASP A 24 -4.75 -10.53 20.25
N ALA A 25 -5.20 -10.45 18.98
CA ALA A 25 -6.57 -10.77 18.61
C ALA A 25 -6.74 -11.26 17.14
N PRO A 26 -7.40 -12.42 16.88
CA PRO A 26 -7.64 -12.92 15.52
C PRO A 26 -8.42 -11.97 14.59
N GLN A 27 -9.29 -11.14 15.16
CA GLN A 27 -10.08 -10.16 14.40
C GLN A 27 -9.22 -9.09 13.75
N ASP A 28 -8.10 -8.70 14.36
CA ASP A 28 -7.20 -7.69 13.79
C ASP A 28 -6.53 -8.24 12.52
N TRP A 29 -6.20 -9.53 12.54
CA TRP A 29 -5.64 -10.21 11.38
C TRP A 29 -6.63 -10.24 10.21
N LEU A 30 -7.90 -10.57 10.47
CA LEU A 30 -8.95 -10.53 9.46
C LEU A 30 -9.18 -9.13 8.92
N ALA A 31 -9.18 -8.11 9.78
CA ALA A 31 -9.33 -6.71 9.37
C ALA A 31 -8.16 -6.23 8.48
N ILE A 32 -6.92 -6.61 8.81
CA ILE A 32 -5.74 -6.31 7.99
C ILE A 32 -5.84 -6.99 6.63
N MET A 33 -6.22 -8.27 6.59
CA MET A 33 -6.40 -9.00 5.33
C MET A 33 -7.50 -8.39 4.46
N GLU A 34 -8.62 -8.00 5.07
CA GLU A 34 -9.71 -7.32 4.37
C GLU A 34 -9.26 -5.98 3.80
N ALA A 35 -8.57 -5.15 4.59
CA ALA A 35 -8.07 -3.85 4.14
C ALA A 35 -7.12 -4.00 2.95
N PHE A 36 -6.21 -4.99 3.00
CA PHE A 36 -5.30 -5.28 1.90
C PHE A 36 -6.02 -5.75 0.64
N ALA A 37 -6.97 -6.68 0.78
CA ALA A 37 -7.77 -7.18 -0.35
C ALA A 37 -8.59 -6.04 -1.00
N ARG A 38 -9.24 -5.20 -0.19
CA ARG A 38 -9.99 -4.03 -0.65
C ARG A 38 -9.10 -3.04 -1.38
N TRP A 39 -7.89 -2.79 -0.89
CA TRP A 39 -6.92 -1.93 -1.58
C TRP A 39 -6.61 -2.46 -2.98
N CYS A 40 -6.24 -3.74 -3.11
CA CYS A 40 -5.89 -4.34 -4.40
C CYS A 40 -7.04 -4.22 -5.41
N ILE A 41 -8.24 -4.65 -5.02
CA ILE A 41 -9.41 -4.61 -5.89
C ILE A 41 -9.78 -3.17 -6.25
N ALA A 42 -9.86 -2.27 -5.26
CA ALA A 42 -10.26 -0.89 -5.50
C ALA A 42 -9.23 -0.12 -6.35
N TYR A 43 -7.94 -0.40 -6.19
CA TYR A 43 -6.89 0.19 -7.02
C TYR A 43 -7.01 -0.27 -8.48
N ASP A 44 -7.13 -1.57 -8.71
CA ASP A 44 -7.22 -2.13 -10.07
C ASP A 44 -8.50 -1.71 -10.79
N GLU A 45 -9.62 -1.60 -10.07
CA GLU A 45 -10.93 -1.19 -10.59
C GLU A 45 -11.14 0.34 -10.57
N GLY A 46 -10.14 1.12 -10.16
CA GLY A 46 -10.21 2.59 -10.12
C GLY A 46 -11.24 3.16 -9.13
N GLN A 47 -11.65 2.41 -8.11
CA GLN A 47 -12.63 2.83 -7.11
C GLN A 47 -12.01 3.71 -6.01
N THR A 48 -11.62 4.92 -6.36
CA THR A 48 -10.92 5.87 -5.46
C THR A 48 -11.73 6.23 -4.20
N HIS A 49 -13.06 6.19 -4.26
CA HIS A 49 -13.92 6.40 -3.09
C HIS A 49 -13.78 5.28 -2.05
N VAL A 50 -13.58 4.02 -2.46
CA VAL A 50 -13.28 2.91 -1.55
C VAL A 50 -11.88 3.07 -0.99
N ILE A 51 -10.91 3.43 -1.83
CA ILE A 51 -9.52 3.69 -1.41
C ILE A 51 -9.48 4.73 -0.28
N ALA A 52 -10.27 5.80 -0.37
CA ALA A 52 -10.36 6.82 0.68
C ALA A 52 -10.73 6.24 2.06
N THR A 53 -11.60 5.22 2.10
CA THR A 53 -12.04 4.60 3.37
C THR A 53 -10.97 3.75 4.06
N LEU A 54 -9.87 3.42 3.36
CA LEU A 54 -8.81 2.55 3.88
C LEU A 54 -7.74 3.31 4.66
N PHE A 55 -7.75 4.64 4.63
CA PHE A 55 -6.73 5.48 5.28
C PHE A 55 -7.30 6.31 6.41
N THR A 56 -6.55 6.44 7.50
CA THR A 56 -6.80 7.45 8.53
C THR A 56 -6.43 8.85 8.01
N ASP A 57 -6.90 9.88 8.70
CA ASP A 57 -6.66 11.27 8.29
C ASP A 57 -5.17 11.65 8.36
N ASP A 58 -4.39 10.91 9.16
CA ASP A 58 -2.95 11.09 9.40
C ASP A 58 -2.08 10.03 8.72
N ALA A 59 -2.66 9.17 7.87
CA ALA A 59 -1.92 8.08 7.24
C ALA A 59 -0.76 8.59 6.38
N SER A 60 0.34 7.84 6.34
CA SER A 60 1.47 8.09 5.45
C SER A 60 1.52 7.00 4.37
N TYR A 61 1.61 7.43 3.11
CA TYR A 61 1.75 6.54 1.97
C TYR A 61 3.04 6.85 1.23
N MET A 62 3.88 5.83 1.07
CA MET A 62 5.14 5.93 0.35
C MET A 62 5.14 4.99 -0.85
N VAL A 63 5.37 5.56 -2.04
CA VAL A 63 5.59 4.78 -3.27
C VAL A 63 7.04 4.90 -3.67
N THR A 64 7.66 3.76 -3.93
CA THR A 64 9.01 3.67 -4.47
C THR A 64 8.95 3.31 -5.94
N GLU A 65 9.54 4.14 -6.82
CA GLU A 65 9.53 3.90 -8.28
C GLU A 65 10.54 2.84 -8.75
N GLY A 66 11.09 2.07 -7.82
CA GLY A 66 12.08 1.04 -8.11
C GLY A 66 13.51 1.57 -8.40
N SER A 67 13.70 2.85 -8.69
CA SER A 67 15.04 3.44 -8.64
C SER A 67 15.45 3.68 -7.18
N SER A 68 16.77 3.77 -6.91
CA SER A 68 17.30 4.06 -5.57
C SER A 68 16.89 5.44 -5.01
N ALA A 69 16.18 6.25 -5.80
CA ALA A 69 15.71 7.57 -5.40
C ALA A 69 14.45 7.95 -6.21
N ALA A 70 13.29 7.53 -5.71
CA ALA A 70 12.04 8.27 -5.81
C ALA A 70 11.08 7.68 -4.77
N GLN A 71 10.86 8.43 -3.68
CA GLN A 71 9.83 8.16 -2.68
C GLN A 71 8.77 9.24 -2.86
N VAL A 72 7.65 8.91 -3.52
CA VAL A 72 6.48 9.77 -3.41
C VAL A 72 5.92 9.53 -2.02
N SER A 73 6.06 10.52 -1.15
CA SER A 73 5.49 10.50 0.21
C SER A 73 4.26 11.39 0.24
N LEU A 74 3.12 10.81 0.59
CA LEU A 74 1.84 11.49 0.71
C LEU A 74 1.37 11.37 2.15
N LEU A 75 1.01 12.50 2.76
CA LEU A 75 0.54 12.58 4.13
C LEU A 75 -0.94 12.96 4.17
N GLY A 76 -1.71 12.11 4.82
CA GLY A 76 -3.14 12.24 5.03
C GLY A 76 -3.98 11.69 3.88
N ARG A 77 -5.17 11.20 4.24
CA ARG A 77 -6.12 10.53 3.33
C ARG A 77 -6.30 11.28 2.01
N ASP A 78 -6.56 12.58 2.04
CA ASP A 78 -6.86 13.37 0.84
C ASP A 78 -5.67 13.44 -0.11
N ALA A 79 -4.46 13.63 0.42
CA ALA A 79 -3.24 13.64 -0.39
C ALA A 79 -2.99 12.27 -1.04
N ILE A 80 -3.23 11.19 -0.28
CA ILE A 80 -3.11 9.81 -0.77
C ILE A 80 -4.08 9.56 -1.92
N VAL A 81 -5.37 9.86 -1.72
CA VAL A 81 -6.41 9.66 -2.74
C VAL A 81 -6.12 10.48 -4.00
N ALA A 82 -5.68 11.74 -3.85
CA ALA A 82 -5.28 12.59 -4.97
C ALA A 82 -4.08 12.01 -5.73
N GLY A 83 -3.08 11.48 -5.02
CA GLY A 83 -1.92 10.82 -5.62
C GLY A 83 -2.29 9.55 -6.37
N VAL A 84 -3.12 8.69 -5.78
CA VAL A 84 -3.60 7.47 -6.43
C VAL A 84 -4.43 7.78 -7.66
N THR A 85 -5.34 8.76 -7.57
CA THR A 85 -6.15 9.19 -8.73
C THR A 85 -5.26 9.66 -9.87
N ARG A 86 -4.21 10.44 -9.58
CA ARG A 86 -3.24 10.88 -10.58
C ARG A 86 -2.49 9.69 -11.21
N ALA A 87 -2.06 8.73 -10.41
CA ALA A 87 -1.36 7.54 -10.89
C ALA A 87 -2.25 6.66 -11.79
N LEU A 88 -3.54 6.54 -11.47
CA LEU A 88 -4.51 5.80 -12.29
C LEU A 88 -4.76 6.50 -13.63
N LEU A 89 -4.88 7.83 -13.64
CA LEU A 89 -5.03 8.61 -14.88
C LEU A 89 -3.81 8.48 -15.80
N GLN A 90 -2.60 8.35 -15.25
CA GLN A 90 -1.37 8.14 -16.03
C GLN A 90 -1.23 6.72 -16.59
N LYS A 91 -1.93 5.73 -16.03
CA LYS A 91 -1.95 4.34 -16.52
C LYS A 91 -3.04 4.08 -17.57
N GLY A 92 -3.95 5.03 -17.77
CA GLY A 92 -4.97 4.96 -18.81
C GLY A 92 -4.43 5.38 -20.17
N ASP A 93 -3.80 4.42 -20.86
CA ASP A 93 -3.73 4.27 -22.34
C ASP A 93 -3.54 2.78 -22.68
#